data_AF-A0A6A0HA23-F1
#
_entry.id   AF-A0A6A0HA23-F1
#
_cell.length_a   1.000
_cell.length_b   1.000
_cell.length_c   1.000
_cell.angle_alpha   90.00
_cell.angle_beta   90.00
_cell.angle_gamma   90.00
#
_symmetry.space_group_name_H-M   'P 1'
#
loop_
_entity.id
_entity.type
_entity.pdbx_description
1 polymer ?
#
loop_
_entity_poly.entity_id
_entity_poly.type
_entity_poly.pdbx_seq_one_letter_code
_entity_poly.pdbx_strand_id
1 'polypeptide(L)'
;MKINVAIQCLSTDFSSQKGVKGLPLHIQIDTYDDPRETGYPVFHRAYCQIKVFCDKGAERKTRDEERRAQKRRMTQTSRKKYEDLYHPQCDRSEFYSMADLHKETVLFHPSEDTPYMNMDTQTCFYSHDTENGCISRVFR
;
A
#
# COMPACT_ATOMS: atom_id res chain seq x y z
N MET A 1 -9.38 -20.27 0.62
CA MET A 1 -9.33 -19.52 1.91
C MET A 1 -9.92 -18.14 1.70
N LYS A 2 -10.68 -17.60 2.66
CA LYS A 2 -11.19 -16.23 2.64
C LYS A 2 -10.89 -15.58 3.99
N ILE A 3 -10.31 -14.40 3.99
CA ILE A 3 -9.93 -13.64 5.18
C ILE A 3 -10.45 -12.22 5.00
N ASN A 4 -11.07 -11.68 6.04
CA ASN A 4 -11.46 -10.27 6.09
C ASN A 4 -10.41 -9.51 6.91
N VAL A 5 -9.89 -8.42 6.36
CA VAL A 5 -8.85 -7.60 6.98
C VAL A 5 -9.36 -6.16 7.07
N ALA A 6 -9.10 -5.50 8.20
CA ALA A 6 -9.33 -4.07 8.39
C ALA A 6 -8.00 -3.37 8.65
N ILE A 7 -7.77 -2.22 8.03
CA ILE A 7 -6.54 -1.43 8.20
C ILE A 7 -6.85 -0.22 9.08
N GLN A 8 -6.15 -0.12 10.22
CA GLN A 8 -6.43 0.86 11.28
C GLN A 8 -5.51 2.08 11.25
N CYS A 9 -4.93 2.39 10.10
CA CYS A 9 -4.14 3.59 9.88
C CYS A 9 -4.53 4.23 8.55
N LEU A 10 -4.56 5.57 8.51
CA LEU A 10 -4.74 6.34 7.30
C LEU A 10 -3.40 6.44 6.57
N SER A 11 -3.44 6.55 5.24
CA SER A 11 -2.23 6.83 4.47
C SER A 11 -1.58 8.18 4.86
N THR A 12 -2.32 9.08 5.49
CA THR A 12 -1.83 10.38 5.98
C THR A 12 -1.27 10.35 7.39
N ASP A 13 -1.47 9.27 8.17
CA ASP A 13 -1.00 9.21 9.57
C ASP A 13 0.54 9.23 9.67
N PHE A 14 1.20 8.86 8.58
CA PHE A 14 2.65 8.80 8.48
C PHE A 14 3.27 10.08 7.88
N SER A 15 2.50 11.17 7.85
CA SER A 15 2.96 12.49 7.42
C SER A 15 2.53 13.58 8.38
N SER A 16 3.51 14.31 8.93
CA SER A 16 3.28 15.42 9.86
C SER A 16 2.67 16.67 9.20
N GLN A 17 2.85 16.83 7.88
CA GLN A 17 2.33 18.00 7.15
C GLN A 17 0.86 17.81 6.75
N LYS A 18 -0.01 18.72 7.19
CA LYS A 18 -1.42 18.76 6.77
C LYS A 18 -1.54 19.09 5.28
N GLY A 19 -2.48 18.42 4.59
CA GLY A 19 -2.79 18.70 3.18
C GLY A 19 -1.85 18.04 2.16
N VAL A 20 -0.91 17.19 2.59
CA VAL A 20 -0.06 16.44 1.66
C VAL A 20 -0.67 15.11 1.26
N LYS A 21 -0.13 14.54 0.18
CA LYS A 21 -0.52 13.21 -0.30
C LYS A 21 -0.01 12.18 0.71
N GLY A 22 -0.92 11.36 1.24
CA GLY A 22 -0.55 10.24 2.11
C GLY A 22 0.43 9.27 1.43
N LEU A 23 1.20 8.56 2.25
CA LEU A 23 2.17 7.57 1.79
C LEU A 23 1.45 6.38 1.14
N PRO A 24 1.99 5.82 0.03
CA PRO A 24 1.52 4.54 -0.48
C PRO A 24 1.84 3.44 0.54
N LEU A 25 0.87 2.56 0.77
CA LEU A 25 1.00 1.42 1.69
C LEU A 25 0.79 0.13 0.91
N HIS A 26 1.31 -0.99 1.41
CA HIS A 26 1.14 -2.32 0.82
C HIS A 26 0.44 -3.27 1.80
N ILE A 27 -0.46 -4.10 1.27
CA ILE A 27 -0.78 -5.39 1.90
C ILE A 27 0.19 -6.40 1.28
N GLN A 28 0.99 -7.07 2.10
CA GLN A 28 1.89 -8.14 1.68
C GLN A 28 1.41 -9.47 2.25
N ILE A 29 1.46 -10.52 1.43
CA ILE A 29 1.13 -11.90 1.82
C ILE A 29 2.38 -12.75 1.56
N ASP A 30 2.94 -13.28 2.64
CA ASP A 30 4.00 -14.29 2.61
C ASP A 30 3.38 -15.66 2.85
N THR A 31 3.67 -16.61 1.98
CA THR A 31 3.18 -17.99 2.06
C THR A 31 4.35 -18.92 2.36
N TYR A 32 4.15 -19.82 3.33
CA TYR A 32 5.14 -20.77 3.85
C TYR A 32 4.63 -22.20 3.69
N ASP A 33 5.52 -23.16 3.43
CA ASP A 33 5.16 -24.54 3.08
C ASP A 33 4.72 -25.35 4.32
N ASP A 34 5.41 -25.19 5.47
CA ASP A 34 4.94 -25.67 6.77
C ASP A 34 4.77 -24.51 7.78
N PRO A 35 3.56 -24.27 8.32
CA PRO A 35 3.31 -23.21 9.30
C PRO A 35 3.86 -23.49 10.71
N ARG A 36 4.34 -24.72 10.99
CA ARG A 36 4.84 -25.13 12.31
C ARG A 36 6.35 -24.98 12.48
N GLU A 37 7.06 -24.73 11.38
CA GLU A 37 8.51 -24.67 11.37
C GLU A 37 8.95 -23.21 11.18
N THR A 38 9.14 -22.52 12.31
CA THR A 38 9.67 -21.16 12.34
C THR A 38 11.08 -21.16 11.73
N GLY A 39 11.26 -20.51 10.58
CA GLY A 39 12.57 -20.38 9.91
C GLY A 39 12.62 -20.88 8.47
N TYR A 40 11.53 -21.46 7.93
CA TYR A 40 11.50 -21.79 6.50
C TYR A 40 11.43 -20.53 5.63
N PRO A 41 12.15 -20.51 4.49
CA PRO A 41 12.09 -19.39 3.57
C PRO A 41 10.67 -19.25 3.02
N VAL A 42 10.24 -18.01 2.78
CA VAL A 42 8.99 -17.71 2.09
C VAL A 42 9.04 -18.39 0.71
N PHE A 43 8.06 -19.23 0.37
CA PHE A 43 8.02 -19.86 -0.96
C PHE A 43 7.29 -18.99 -1.98
N HIS A 44 6.38 -18.13 -1.52
CA HIS A 44 5.67 -17.18 -2.36
C HIS A 44 5.36 -15.90 -1.60
N ARG A 45 5.72 -14.77 -2.20
CA ARG A 45 5.41 -13.43 -1.70
C ARG A 45 4.65 -12.65 -2.76
N ALA A 46 3.59 -11.98 -2.34
CA ALA A 46 2.87 -11.07 -3.20
C ALA A 46 2.38 -9.83 -2.45
N TYR A 47 2.15 -8.74 -3.17
CA TYR A 47 1.70 -7.47 -2.59
C TYR A 47 0.57 -6.81 -3.39
N CYS A 48 -0.22 -5.99 -2.71
CA CYS A 48 -1.20 -5.10 -3.31
C CYS A 48 -1.01 -3.68 -2.74
N GLN A 49 -0.90 -2.68 -3.62
CA GLN A 49 -0.90 -1.29 -3.21
C GLN A 49 -2.27 -0.86 -2.69
N ILE A 50 -2.28 -0.21 -1.54
CA ILE A 50 -3.48 0.33 -0.92
C ILE A 50 -3.28 1.80 -0.55
N LYS A 51 -4.41 2.50 -0.46
CA LYS A 51 -4.50 3.84 0.11
C LYS A 51 -5.70 3.87 1.02
N VAL A 52 -5.46 4.22 2.29
CA VAL A 52 -6.49 4.19 3.32
C VAL A 52 -6.98 5.60 3.56
N PHE A 53 -8.31 5.74 3.60
CA PHE A 53 -9.00 7.01 3.76
C PHE A 53 -9.93 6.93 4.95
N CYS A 54 -10.19 8.07 5.59
CA CYS A 54 -11.26 8.19 6.57
C CYS A 54 -12.64 8.23 5.90
N ASP A 55 -13.65 7.81 6.64
CA ASP A 55 -15.06 7.83 6.24
C ASP A 55 -15.27 7.24 4.83
N LYS A 56 -16.04 7.94 4.00
CA LYS A 56 -16.29 7.64 2.58
C LYS A 56 -15.23 8.20 1.63
N GLY A 57 -13.99 8.36 2.11
CA GLY A 57 -12.92 9.02 1.35
C GLY A 57 -12.49 8.24 0.10
N ALA A 58 -12.49 6.91 0.15
CA ALA A 58 -12.20 6.06 -1.00
C ALA A 58 -13.25 6.24 -2.10
N GLU A 59 -14.53 6.20 -1.76
CA GLU A 59 -15.63 6.36 -2.71
C GLU A 59 -15.63 7.77 -3.34
N ARG A 60 -15.37 8.81 -2.53
CA ARG A 60 -15.19 10.18 -3.06
C ARG A 60 -14.03 10.24 -4.07
N LYS A 61 -12.91 9.59 -3.76
CA LYS A 61 -11.72 9.58 -4.62
C LYS A 61 -11.99 8.89 -5.96
N THR A 62 -12.61 7.71 -5.95
CA THR A 62 -13.00 6.98 -7.18
C THR A 62 -13.89 7.83 -8.06
N ARG A 63 -14.94 8.43 -7.50
CA ARG A 63 -15.86 9.31 -8.24
C ARG A 63 -15.16 10.52 -8.87
N ASP A 64 -14.21 11.13 -8.15
CA ASP A 64 -13.46 12.26 -8.68
C ASP A 64 -12.50 11.85 -9.82
N GLU A 65 -11.90 10.67 -9.73
CA GLU A 65 -11.06 10.12 -10.81
C GLU A 65 -11.89 9.76 -12.04
N GLU A 66 -13.06 9.15 -11.88
CA GLU A 66 -14.01 8.86 -12.96
C GLU A 66 -14.45 10.15 -13.67
N ARG A 67 -14.85 11.18 -12.91
CA ARG A 67 -15.22 12.49 -13.47
C ARG A 67 -14.06 13.13 -14.24
N ARG A 68 -12.82 12.98 -13.76
CA ARG A 68 -11.62 13.49 -14.43
C ARG A 68 -11.29 12.70 -15.70
N ALA A 69 -11.46 11.37 -15.67
CA ALA A 69 -11.29 10.51 -16.83
C ALA A 69 -12.31 10.83 -17.93
N GLN A 70 -13.58 11.04 -17.58
CA GLN A 70 -14.63 11.40 -18.54
C GLN A 70 -14.34 12.74 -19.24
N LYS A 71 -13.90 13.76 -18.49
CA LYS A 71 -13.50 15.05 -19.07
C LYS A 71 -12.36 14.91 -20.09
N ARG A 72 -11.36 14.06 -19.79
CA ARG A 72 -10.25 13.78 -20.71
C ARG A 72 -10.70 13.05 -21.97
N ARG A 73 -11.64 12.11 -21.85
CA ARG A 73 -12.22 11.39 -23.00
C ARG A 73 -12.96 12.31 -23.97
N MET A 74 -13.49 13.45 -23.50
CA MET A 74 -14.21 14.43 -24.31
C MET A 74 -13.29 15.43 -25.04
N THR A 75 -12.02 15.58 -24.64
CA THR A 75 -11.15 16.66 -25.13
C THR A 75 -9.95 16.22 -25.98
N GLN A 76 -9.71 14.93 -26.22
CA GLN A 76 -8.55 14.45 -27.01
C GLN A 76 -8.91 13.55 -28.20
N THR A 77 -8.45 13.98 -29.38
CA THR A 77 -8.55 13.31 -30.70
C THR A 77 -7.60 12.11 -30.90
N SER A 78 -6.81 11.73 -29.89
CA SER A 78 -5.81 10.64 -29.99
C SER A 78 -6.05 9.54 -28.96
N ARG A 79 -7.17 8.81 -29.14
CA ARG A 79 -7.73 7.81 -28.20
C ARG A 79 -6.81 6.65 -27.80
N LYS A 80 -5.79 6.27 -28.60
CA LYS A 80 -5.11 4.97 -28.42
C LYS A 80 -3.88 4.97 -27.50
N LYS A 81 -3.17 6.10 -27.33
CA LYS A 81 -1.92 6.12 -26.54
C LYS A 81 -2.13 6.30 -25.03
N TYR A 82 -3.33 6.66 -24.58
CA TYR A 82 -3.60 6.99 -23.17
C TYR A 82 -4.34 5.91 -22.39
N GLU A 83 -5.04 4.99 -23.05
CA GLU A 83 -5.64 3.83 -22.38
C GLU A 83 -4.56 2.93 -21.77
N ASP A 84 -3.45 2.69 -22.48
CA ASP A 84 -2.34 1.85 -22.00
C ASP A 84 -1.53 2.46 -20.84
N LEU A 85 -1.72 3.75 -20.53
CA LEU A 85 -1.00 4.44 -19.45
C LEU A 85 -1.67 4.26 -18.07
N TYR A 86 -2.90 3.78 -18.04
CA TYR A 86 -3.66 3.57 -16.80
C TYR A 86 -4.05 2.11 -16.69
N HIS A 87 -4.08 1.59 -15.45
CA HIS A 87 -4.67 0.29 -15.23
C HIS A 87 -6.14 0.31 -15.65
N PRO A 88 -6.61 -0.71 -16.39
CA PRO A 88 -8.03 -0.84 -16.67
C PRO A 88 -8.79 -0.91 -15.34
N GLN A 89 -10.01 -0.38 -15.33
CA GLN A 89 -10.88 -0.51 -14.17
C GLN A 89 -11.08 -2.00 -13.88
N CYS A 90 -10.82 -2.41 -12.63
CA CYS A 90 -11.04 -3.77 -12.18
C CYS A 90 -11.94 -3.81 -10.96
N ASP A 91 -12.81 -4.82 -10.89
CA ASP A 91 -13.67 -5.04 -9.72
C ASP A 91 -12.91 -5.64 -8.54
N ARG A 92 -11.74 -6.23 -8.80
CA ARG A 92 -10.87 -6.88 -7.82
C ARG A 92 -9.42 -6.59 -8.13
N SER A 93 -8.69 -6.06 -7.16
CA SER A 93 -7.24 -5.94 -7.25
C SER A 93 -6.60 -7.31 -7.11
N GLU A 94 -5.68 -7.64 -8.01
CA GLU A 94 -4.81 -8.81 -7.91
C GLU A 94 -3.55 -8.45 -7.14
N PHE A 95 -2.98 -9.43 -6.45
CA PHE A 95 -1.69 -9.28 -5.80
C PHE A 95 -0.58 -9.55 -6.82
N TYR A 96 0.43 -8.70 -6.85
CA TYR A 96 1.60 -8.85 -7.71
C TYR A 96 2.67 -9.67 -6.98
N SER A 97 3.20 -10.71 -7.64
CA SER A 97 4.29 -11.51 -7.08
C SER A 97 5.56 -10.68 -6.92
N MET A 98 6.27 -10.89 -5.81
CA MET A 98 7.57 -10.29 -5.54
C MET A 98 8.67 -11.31 -5.84
N ALA A 99 9.73 -10.88 -6.52
CA ALA A 99 10.87 -11.74 -6.81
C ALA A 99 11.75 -12.01 -5.57
N ASP A 100 11.83 -11.06 -4.64
CA ASP A 100 12.64 -11.18 -3.44
C ASP A 100 11.86 -11.84 -2.30
N LEU A 101 12.24 -13.07 -2.00
CA LEU A 101 11.69 -13.91 -0.93
C LEU A 101 12.57 -13.93 0.32
N HIS A 102 13.77 -13.33 0.27
CA HIS A 102 14.75 -13.38 1.35
C HIS A 102 14.69 -12.14 2.24
N LYS A 103 14.19 -11.00 1.74
CA LYS A 103 13.98 -9.81 2.56
C LYS A 103 13.01 -10.10 3.71
N GLU A 104 13.46 -9.85 4.93
CA GLU A 104 12.61 -10.00 6.12
C GLU A 104 11.55 -8.89 6.17
N THR A 105 10.35 -9.27 6.59
CA THR A 105 9.26 -8.32 6.78
C THR A 105 9.48 -7.54 8.08
N VAL A 106 9.49 -6.21 7.99
CA VAL A 106 9.59 -5.35 9.17
C VAL A 106 8.27 -5.36 9.93
N LEU A 107 8.23 -6.13 11.01
CA LEU A 107 7.10 -6.16 11.94
C LEU A 107 7.27 -5.06 12.99
N PHE A 108 6.26 -4.20 13.10
CA PHE A 108 6.23 -3.21 14.16
C PHE A 108 5.76 -3.86 15.45
N HIS A 109 6.63 -3.83 16.46
CA HIS A 109 6.32 -4.24 17.83
C HIS A 109 6.37 -2.98 18.69
N PRO A 110 5.22 -2.40 19.10
CA PRO A 110 5.24 -1.28 20.02
C PRO A 110 5.90 -1.75 21.33
N SER A 111 7.03 -1.15 21.72
CA SER A 111 7.52 -1.33 23.08
C SER A 111 6.62 -0.55 24.03
N GLU A 112 6.41 -1.07 25.24
CA GLU A 112 5.60 -0.38 26.27
C GLU A 112 6.16 1.02 26.61
N ASP A 113 7.45 1.23 26.35
CA ASP A 113 8.16 2.51 26.51
C ASP A 113 8.15 3.39 25.26
N THR A 114 7.28 3.15 24.27
CA THR A 114 7.10 4.10 23.16
C THR A 114 6.04 5.12 23.57
N PRO A 115 6.39 6.26 24.19
CA PRO A 115 5.42 7.32 24.41
C PRO A 115 4.81 7.70 23.06
N TYR A 116 3.56 8.18 23.10
CA TYR A 116 2.85 8.87 22.01
C TYR A 116 3.61 10.15 21.59
N MET A 117 4.88 10.02 21.26
CA MET A 117 5.69 11.08 20.71
C MET A 117 5.32 11.16 19.25
N ASN A 118 5.15 12.40 18.80
CA ASN A 118 5.40 12.80 17.42
C ASN A 118 6.83 12.34 17.05
N MET A 119 7.04 11.05 16.84
CA MET A 119 8.16 10.58 16.06
C MET A 119 7.93 11.19 14.70
N ASP A 120 8.88 12.01 14.25
CA ASP A 120 9.07 12.30 12.83
C ASP A 120 9.23 10.93 12.17
N THR A 121 8.09 10.36 11.82
CA THR A 121 7.96 8.96 11.43
C THR A 121 8.77 8.74 10.16
N GLN A 122 8.95 9.82 9.39
CA GLN A 122 9.95 9.97 8.34
C GLN A 122 11.31 9.33 8.70
N THR A 123 11.97 9.66 9.80
CA THR A 123 13.32 9.11 10.08
C THR A 123 13.30 7.59 10.32
N CYS A 124 12.26 7.03 10.94
CA CYS A 124 12.10 5.58 11.08
C CYS A 124 11.64 4.87 9.78
N PHE A 125 11.03 5.60 8.85
CA PHE A 125 10.56 5.09 7.56
C PHE A 125 11.62 5.19 6.45
N TYR A 126 12.58 6.12 6.56
CA TYR A 126 13.61 6.41 5.56
C TYR A 126 15.02 5.91 5.93
N SER A 127 15.26 5.44 7.17
CA SER A 127 16.60 4.98 7.58
C SER A 127 17.05 3.65 6.95
N HIS A 128 16.23 3.01 6.12
CA HIS A 128 16.66 1.86 5.33
C HIS A 128 16.05 1.91 3.92
N ASP A 129 16.94 1.96 2.93
CA ASP A 129 16.69 1.89 1.48
C ASP A 129 16.14 3.14 0.79
N THR A 130 17.05 4.08 0.53
CA THR A 130 16.95 5.14 -0.49
C THR A 130 16.96 4.63 -1.95
N GLU A 131 16.88 3.33 -2.23
CA GLU A 131 16.97 2.86 -3.63
C GLU A 131 15.67 2.31 -4.24
N ASN A 132 14.63 1.96 -3.47
CA ASN A 132 13.34 1.53 -4.04
C ASN A 132 12.19 1.90 -3.11
N GLY A 133 11.61 3.09 -3.31
CA GLY A 133 10.64 3.74 -2.41
C GLY A 133 9.29 3.04 -2.23
N CYS A 134 9.28 1.88 -1.55
CA CYS A 134 8.06 1.21 -1.13
C CYS A 134 8.18 0.62 0.27
N ILE A 135 7.49 1.24 1.22
CA ILE A 135 7.41 0.79 2.61
C ILE A 135 6.27 -0.23 2.70
N SER A 136 6.62 -1.50 2.89
CA SER A 136 5.65 -2.56 3.19
C SER A 136 5.65 -2.79 4.71
N ARG A 137 4.55 -2.45 5.39
CA ARG A 137 4.33 -2.84 6.79
C ARG A 137 3.00 -3.56 6.89
N VAL A 138 3.04 -4.78 7.42
CA VAL A 138 1.85 -5.54 7.80
C VAL A 138 1.52 -5.15 9.23
N PHE A 139 0.50 -4.31 9.42
CA PHE A 139 -0.10 -4.10 10.73
C PHE A 139 -1.04 -5.30 10.99
N ARG A 140 -0.78 -6.05 12.06
CA ARG A 140 -1.74 -7.04 12.58
C ARG A 140 -2.84 -6.34 13.36
#